data_AF-A0A7V3JQI4-F1
#
_entry.id   AF-A0A7V3JQI4-F1
#
_cell.length_a   1.000
_cell.length_b   1.000
_cell.length_c   1.000
_cell.angle_alpha   90.00
_cell.angle_beta   90.00
_cell.angle_gamma   90.00
#
_symmetry.space_group_name_H-M   'P 1'
#
loop_
_entity.id
_entity.type
_entity.pdbx_description
1 polymer ?
#
loop_
_entity_poly.entity_id
_entity_poly.type
_entity_poly.pdbx_seq_one_letter_code
_entity_poly.pdbx_strand_id
1 'polypeptide(L)'
;MNHRWYRRGWISGGVGACMALLFFVVGLDAQAAEPATKLQVLVVSGGHGYPVEPFRKVFAGFADMQCTFVEEKEGGEAFDDISAWPYRAIVLYNFEKKPNDRRWNNFLAL
;
A
#
# COMPACT_ATOMS: atom_id res chain seq x y z
N MET A 1 -58.11 17.81 49.88
CA MET A 1 -58.82 19.08 49.59
C MET A 1 -59.19 19.08 48.12
N ASN A 2 -60.51 19.07 47.86
CA ASN A 2 -61.11 19.08 46.53
C ASN A 2 -61.13 20.51 45.98
N HIS A 3 -60.61 20.74 44.77
CA HIS A 3 -61.18 21.79 43.90
C HIS A 3 -61.19 21.33 42.45
N ARG A 4 -62.41 21.00 42.02
CA ARG A 4 -62.84 20.80 40.64
C ARG A 4 -63.27 22.15 40.11
N TRP A 5 -62.73 22.62 39.00
CA TRP A 5 -63.42 23.54 38.09
C TRP A 5 -63.12 23.16 36.64
N TYR A 6 -64.14 23.35 35.82
CA TYR A 6 -64.38 22.83 34.49
C TYR A 6 -64.70 24.02 33.58
N ARG A 7 -64.18 24.04 32.35
CA ARG A 7 -64.79 24.54 31.08
C ARG A 7 -63.68 24.64 30.02
N ARG A 8 -63.71 23.81 28.95
CA ARG A 8 -64.45 23.91 27.67
C ARG A 8 -63.93 25.02 26.73
N GLY A 9 -63.42 24.61 25.55
CA GLY A 9 -63.18 25.46 24.36
C GLY A 9 -62.26 24.76 23.34
N TRP A 10 -62.80 23.95 22.42
CA TRP A 10 -62.83 24.16 20.95
C TRP A 10 -61.52 23.80 20.21
N ILE A 11 -61.45 22.65 19.52
CA ILE A 11 -61.65 22.44 18.05
C ILE A 11 -60.84 23.46 17.25
N SER A 12 -59.76 23.13 16.55
CA SER A 12 -59.72 22.53 15.19
C SER A 12 -58.23 22.43 14.80
N GLY A 13 -57.77 21.33 14.22
CA GLY A 13 -57.65 21.23 12.77
C GLY A 13 -56.18 21.41 12.34
N GLY A 14 -55.55 20.34 11.87
CA GLY A 14 -54.16 20.36 11.41
C GLY A 14 -53.72 19.03 10.85
N VAL A 15 -54.26 18.68 9.68
CA VAL A 15 -53.70 17.66 8.79
C VAL A 15 -52.28 18.10 8.42
N GLY A 16 -51.27 17.24 8.54
CA GLY A 16 -49.91 17.66 8.26
C GLY A 16 -48.87 16.55 8.19
N ALA A 17 -48.99 15.73 7.15
CA ALA A 17 -47.91 15.00 6.50
C ALA A 17 -47.26 13.83 7.27
N CYS A 18 -47.68 12.62 6.89
CA CYS A 18 -46.82 11.44 6.90
C CYS A 18 -45.52 11.76 6.17
N MET A 19 -44.45 11.99 6.91
CA MET A 19 -43.10 12.09 6.37
C MET A 19 -42.65 10.67 6.01
N ALA A 20 -42.96 10.24 4.79
CA ALA A 20 -42.42 9.01 4.23
C ALA A 20 -40.90 9.19 4.05
N LEU A 21 -40.12 8.58 4.95
CA LEU A 21 -38.68 8.41 4.82
C LEU A 21 -38.42 7.47 3.64
N LEU A 22 -38.20 8.06 2.46
CA LEU A 22 -37.62 7.35 1.32
C LEU A 22 -36.15 7.06 1.65
N PHE A 23 -35.87 5.87 2.15
CA PHE A 23 -34.52 5.31 2.16
C PHE A 23 -34.12 5.02 0.72
N PHE A 24 -33.47 5.99 0.07
CA PHE A 24 -32.70 5.74 -1.14
C PHE A 24 -31.50 4.88 -0.73
N VAL A 25 -31.62 3.55 -0.90
CA VAL A 25 -30.48 2.64 -0.85
C VAL A 25 -29.69 2.90 -2.12
N VAL A 26 -28.69 3.79 -2.01
CA VAL A 26 -27.66 3.92 -3.05
C VAL A 26 -26.87 2.62 -3.02
N GLY A 27 -27.11 1.77 -4.02
CA GLY A 27 -26.27 0.61 -4.29
C GLY A 27 -24.87 1.10 -4.59
N LEU A 28 -24.00 1.06 -3.57
CA LEU A 28 -22.57 1.10 -3.78
C LEU A 28 -22.19 -0.26 -4.34
N ASP A 29 -22.13 -0.36 -5.67
CA ASP A 29 -21.38 -1.41 -6.34
C ASP A 29 -19.93 -1.31 -5.84
N ALA A 30 -19.59 -2.18 -4.90
CA ALA A 30 -18.23 -2.38 -4.44
C ALA A 30 -17.45 -3.02 -5.60
N GLN A 31 -16.93 -2.18 -6.48
CA GLN A 31 -15.93 -2.59 -7.45
C GLN A 31 -14.75 -3.16 -6.64
N ALA A 32 -14.61 -4.49 -6.62
CA ALA A 32 -13.45 -5.13 -6.03
C ALA A 32 -12.23 -4.59 -6.77
N ALA A 33 -11.42 -3.78 -6.08
CA ALA A 33 -10.16 -3.31 -6.62
C ALA A 33 -9.27 -4.54 -6.84
N GLU A 34 -8.84 -4.76 -8.09
CA GLU A 34 -7.81 -5.76 -8.33
C GLU A 34 -6.59 -5.41 -7.48
N PRO A 35 -5.97 -6.40 -6.80
CA PRO A 35 -4.83 -6.12 -5.95
C PRO A 35 -3.74 -5.47 -6.81
N ALA A 36 -3.32 -4.26 -6.42
CA ALA A 36 -2.30 -3.54 -7.14
C ALA A 36 -1.02 -4.40 -7.21
N THR A 37 -0.50 -4.61 -8.41
CA THR A 37 0.74 -5.36 -8.62
C THR A 37 1.87 -4.70 -7.86
N LYS A 38 2.52 -5.44 -6.96
CA LYS A 38 3.64 -4.92 -6.17
C LYS A 38 4.83 -4.59 -7.06
N LEU A 39 5.51 -3.49 -6.74
CA LEU A 39 6.79 -3.13 -7.35
C LEU A 39 7.86 -4.15 -6.96
N GLN A 40 8.41 -4.84 -7.96
CA GLN A 40 9.53 -5.77 -7.78
C GLN A 40 10.83 -4.97 -7.64
N VAL A 41 11.44 -4.99 -6.46
CA VAL A 41 12.66 -4.24 -6.12
C VAL A 41 13.78 -5.21 -5.81
N LEU A 42 14.92 -5.04 -6.47
CA LEU A 42 16.15 -5.71 -6.09
C LEU A 42 16.93 -4.80 -5.15
N VAL A 43 17.30 -5.31 -3.97
CA VAL A 43 18.16 -4.59 -3.02
C VAL A 43 19.50 -5.31 -2.98
N VAL A 44 20.51 -4.69 -3.58
CA VAL A 44 21.88 -5.19 -3.63
C VAL A 44 22.68 -4.54 -2.52
N SER A 45 23.29 -5.38 -1.69
CA SER A 45 24.15 -4.98 -0.58
C SER A 45 25.50 -5.68 -0.70
N GLY A 46 26.55 -5.12 -0.10
CA GLY A 46 27.89 -5.72 -0.11
C GLY A 46 28.93 -4.74 0.43
N GLY A 47 30.20 -5.14 0.51
CA GLY A 47 31.30 -4.23 0.89
C GLY A 47 31.52 -4.06 2.40
N HIS A 48 30.46 -3.81 3.18
CA HIS A 48 30.54 -3.58 4.63
C HIS A 48 29.31 -4.12 5.37
N GLY A 49 29.48 -4.47 6.64
CA GLY A 49 28.39 -4.95 7.50
C GLY A 49 27.36 -3.84 7.80
N TYR A 50 26.10 -4.22 7.98
CA TYR A 50 25.03 -3.29 8.33
C TYR A 50 24.00 -3.99 9.22
N PRO A 51 23.16 -3.24 9.97
CA PRO A 51 22.12 -3.85 10.80
C PRO A 51 21.00 -4.41 9.90
N VAL A 52 21.14 -5.69 9.53
CA VAL A 52 20.30 -6.38 8.54
C VAL A 52 18.82 -6.30 8.91
N GLU A 53 18.47 -6.58 10.17
CA GLU A 53 17.08 -6.61 10.62
C GLU A 53 16.38 -5.23 10.53
N PRO A 54 16.92 -4.15 11.15
CA PRO A 54 16.37 -2.81 10.97
C PRO A 54 16.28 -2.38 9.51
N PHE A 55 17.30 -2.68 8.71
CA PHE A 55 17.32 -2.34 7.29
C PHE A 55 16.19 -3.02 6.52
N ARG A 56 16.02 -4.34 6.67
CA ARG A 56 14.93 -5.09 6.02
C ARG A 56 13.55 -4.63 6.51
N LYS A 57 13.44 -4.21 7.78
CA LYS A 57 12.18 -3.71 8.36
C LYS A 57 11.71 -2.41 7.70
N VAL A 58 12.62 -1.55 7.25
CA VAL A 58 12.26 -0.35 6.47
C VAL A 58 11.51 -0.76 5.20
N PHE A 59 12.05 -1.73 4.45
CA PHE A 59 11.42 -2.20 3.21
C PHE A 59 10.11 -2.95 3.45
N ALA A 60 10.00 -3.70 4.56
CA ALA A 60 8.76 -4.37 4.94
C ALA A 60 7.61 -3.41 5.27
N GLY A 61 7.91 -2.12 5.52
CA GLY A 61 6.90 -1.08 5.75
C GLY A 61 6.14 -0.67 4.48
N PHE A 62 6.63 -1.01 3.28
CA PHE A 62 6.01 -0.65 2.01
C PHE A 62 5.13 -1.80 1.50
N ALA A 63 3.80 -1.65 1.64
CA ALA A 63 2.83 -2.69 1.27
C ALA A 63 2.77 -2.97 -0.24
N ASP A 64 3.14 -1.96 -1.04
CA ASP A 64 3.17 -1.93 -2.50
C ASP A 64 4.50 -2.40 -3.08
N MET A 65 5.48 -2.81 -2.26
CA MET A 65 6.78 -3.30 -2.70
C MET A 65 6.97 -4.78 -2.37
N GLN A 66 7.69 -5.47 -3.25
CA GLN A 66 8.25 -6.79 -3.02
C GLN A 66 9.76 -6.71 -3.23
N CYS A 67 10.51 -6.89 -2.16
CA CYS A 67 11.97 -6.73 -2.17
C CYS A 67 12.68 -8.09 -2.17
N THR A 68 13.58 -8.30 -3.12
CA THR A 68 14.58 -9.38 -3.09
C THR A 68 15.90 -8.80 -2.61
N PHE A 69 16.48 -9.36 -1.55
CA PHE A 69 17.76 -8.92 -1.01
C PHE A 69 18.90 -9.82 -1.49
N VAL A 70 19.93 -9.22 -2.08
CA VAL A 70 21.16 -9.88 -2.50
C VAL A 70 22.33 -9.29 -1.72
N GLU A 71 23.15 -10.17 -1.16
CA GLU A 71 24.39 -9.80 -0.48
C GLU A 71 25.59 -10.28 -1.31
N GLU A 72 26.31 -9.32 -1.88
CA GLU A 72 27.39 -9.53 -2.83
C GLU A 72 28.75 -9.77 -2.15
N LYS A 73 29.44 -10.82 -2.59
CA LYS A 73 30.72 -11.26 -2.04
C LYS A 73 31.88 -10.78 -2.89
N GLU A 74 31.74 -10.77 -4.20
CA GLU A 74 32.77 -10.40 -5.18
C GLU A 74 32.47 -9.05 -5.83
N GLY A 75 31.20 -8.70 -5.99
CA GLY A 75 30.74 -7.49 -6.68
C GLY A 75 30.10 -7.81 -8.03
N GLY A 76 28.89 -7.30 -8.20
CA GLY A 76 28.07 -7.42 -9.39
C GLY A 76 27.52 -8.82 -9.68
N GLU A 77 27.57 -9.77 -8.74
CA GLU A 77 26.97 -11.11 -8.95
C GLU A 77 25.46 -11.03 -9.21
N ALA A 78 24.80 -9.98 -8.70
CA ALA A 78 23.40 -9.70 -9.00
C ALA A 78 23.15 -9.49 -10.51
N PHE A 79 24.19 -9.22 -11.29
CA PHE A 79 24.13 -8.90 -12.72
C PHE A 79 24.81 -9.96 -13.59
N ASP A 80 25.04 -11.19 -13.10
CA ASP A 80 25.66 -12.24 -13.90
C ASP A 80 24.78 -12.72 -15.07
N ASP A 81 23.45 -12.75 -14.88
CA ASP A 81 22.46 -13.06 -15.91
C ASP A 81 21.24 -12.13 -15.79
N ILE A 82 20.96 -11.39 -16.86
CA ILE A 82 19.85 -10.44 -16.95
C ILE A 82 18.75 -10.89 -17.92
N SER A 83 18.84 -12.10 -18.50
CA SER A 83 17.94 -12.57 -19.55
C SER A 83 16.47 -12.67 -19.13
N ALA A 84 16.21 -12.85 -17.83
CA ALA A 84 14.89 -12.93 -17.24
C ALA A 84 14.68 -11.89 -16.12
N TRP A 85 15.20 -10.67 -16.29
CA TRP A 85 15.20 -9.62 -15.25
C TRP A 85 13.78 -9.24 -14.79
N PRO A 86 13.36 -9.58 -13.54
CA PRO A 86 11.99 -9.38 -13.09
C PRO A 86 11.79 -8.05 -12.35
N TYR A 87 12.87 -7.32 -12.06
CA TYR A 87 12.85 -6.16 -11.19
C TYR A 87 12.63 -4.87 -11.98
N ARG A 88 11.86 -3.95 -11.40
CA ARG A 88 11.62 -2.61 -11.98
C ARG A 88 12.42 -1.51 -11.31
N ALA A 89 13.02 -1.81 -10.16
CA ALA A 89 13.88 -0.90 -9.42
C ALA A 89 15.04 -1.67 -8.79
N ILE A 90 16.17 -0.98 -8.65
CA ILE A 90 17.38 -1.49 -8.01
C ILE A 90 17.78 -0.50 -6.93
N VAL A 91 18.04 -1.00 -5.73
CA VAL A 91 18.63 -0.25 -4.63
C VAL A 91 20.04 -0.77 -4.43
N LEU A 92 21.02 0.11 -4.61
CA LEU A 92 22.43 -0.19 -4.40
C LEU A 92 22.85 0.36 -3.03
N TYR A 93 22.91 -0.49 -2.02
CA TYR A 93 23.35 -0.13 -0.67
C TYR A 93 24.79 -0.57 -0.45
N ASN A 94 25.67 0.40 -0.16
CA ASN A 94 27.10 0.16 0.05
C ASN A 94 27.75 -0.63 -1.11
N PHE A 95 27.36 -0.34 -2.34
CA PHE A 95 27.87 -1.00 -3.53
C PHE A 95 29.27 -0.48 -3.89
N GLU A 96 30.28 -0.94 -3.14
CA GLU A 96 31.67 -0.47 -3.25
C GLU A 96 32.54 -1.36 -4.15
N LYS A 97 32.12 -2.62 -4.35
CA LYS A 97 32.88 -3.58 -5.14
C LYS A 97 32.68 -3.32 -6.62
N LYS A 98 33.77 -3.26 -7.37
CA LYS A 98 33.75 -3.01 -8.81
C LYS A 98 33.37 -4.30 -9.55
N PRO A 99 32.25 -4.33 -10.30
CA PRO A 99 31.92 -5.46 -11.16
C PRO A 99 32.98 -5.65 -12.24
N ASN A 100 33.17 -6.88 -12.71
CA ASN A 100 33.95 -7.12 -13.92
C ASN A 100 33.22 -6.58 -15.17
N ASP A 101 33.91 -6.51 -16.30
CA ASP A 101 33.37 -5.90 -17.53
C ASP A 101 32.05 -6.54 -17.98
N ARG A 102 31.90 -7.86 -17.85
CA ARG A 102 30.66 -8.57 -18.19
C ARG A 102 29.50 -8.11 -17.30
N ARG A 103 29.68 -8.14 -15.98
CA ARG A 103 28.67 -7.72 -15.00
C ARG A 103 28.34 -6.23 -15.12
N TRP A 104 29.34 -5.40 -15.43
CA TRP A 104 29.16 -3.97 -15.67
C TRP A 104 28.32 -3.70 -16.92
N ASN A 105 28.64 -4.38 -18.03
CA ASN A 105 27.86 -4.26 -19.26
C ASN A 105 26.42 -4.75 -19.08
N ASN A 106 26.21 -5.82 -18.31
CA ASN A 106 24.88 -6.29 -17.95
C ASN A 106 24.12 -5.23 -17.12
N PHE A 107 24.75 -4.65 -16.10
CA PHE A 107 24.14 -3.59 -15.30
C PHE A 107 23.73 -2.37 -16.15
N LEU A 108 24.56 -1.95 -17.10
CA LEU A 108 24.27 -0.83 -18.01
C LEU A 108 23.18 -1.13 -19.04
N ALA A 109 22.83 -2.40 -19.25
CA ALA A 109 21.80 -2.82 -20.20
C ALA A 109 20.39 -2.90 -19.58
N LEU A 110 20.26 -2.68 -18.28
CA LEU A 110 19.00 -2.67 -17.52
C LEU A 110 18.33 -1.28 -17.56
#